data_AF-A0A975EJ67-F1
#
_entry.id   AF-A0A975EJ67-F1
#
_cell.length_a   1.000
_cell.length_b   1.000
_cell.length_c   1.000
_cell.angle_alpha   90.00
_cell.angle_beta   90.00
_cell.angle_gamma   90.00
#
_symmetry.space_group_name_H-M   'P 1'
#
loop_
_entity.id
_entity.type
_entity.pdbx_description
1 polymer ?
#
loop_
_entity_poly.entity_id
_entity_poly.type
_entity_poly.pdbx_seq_one_letter_code
_entity_poly.pdbx_strand_id
1 'polypeptide(L)'
;MNTKPTLIPVFSARRGFALVITLTLLVLLSILALGMLSLSSIALRSSSQDDGMAQAKANARLALMVAIGELQKEMGPDMRVSGESSILDTNESTESIDGVAQSRWLGSYDSWGTWLNATYARPGSGSPLNIQDTYSKGRTNMFRRWLLSLPRGMETNLDVPRTLAGIDPSRLALMVGEGSLGTSPDADEVTKAYLVDVGTRGRHAWWIGAENQRAKATLAKNPRNLAVTDWESSQGDTAEVGVGTLDGLKFLDDTPQLSERLVSSSTLEAAGAAKGDAQQHFFDITTHGKGVITSVRTGQLKMDLSLLFEKPNSNLPEQYRFNASDIREPSIRPMSPELRNRAIMPNRQFASWTNMRHFYRMYRTSSDATPTEQGTTGSLEWKRGKPSSAYAASSSVKISNPRWNGSNHYWRTPILAKLTLVYSLLARPAAGGKYDCLQYYSPVFTFWNPYNTQLTLPSGQLSSPARHTGCGPPTRSST
;
A
#
# COMPACT_ATOMS: atom_id res chain seq x y z
N MET A 1 113.79 59.31 -48.78
CA MET A 1 113.02 59.62 -47.55
C MET A 1 111.72 58.82 -47.60
N ASN A 2 111.55 57.90 -46.65
CA ASN A 2 110.44 56.94 -46.55
C ASN A 2 109.10 57.63 -46.25
N THR A 3 108.07 57.34 -47.03
CA THR A 3 106.67 57.53 -46.64
C THR A 3 106.00 56.16 -46.49
N LYS A 4 105.64 55.81 -45.25
CA LYS A 4 104.91 54.58 -44.91
C LYS A 4 103.44 54.69 -45.36
N PRO A 5 102.84 53.64 -45.92
CA PRO A 5 101.39 53.56 -46.03
C PRO A 5 100.76 53.12 -44.70
N THR A 6 99.71 53.82 -44.27
CA THR A 6 98.85 53.49 -43.13
C THR A 6 97.91 52.36 -43.51
N LEU A 7 98.01 51.22 -42.82
CA LEU A 7 97.06 50.10 -42.92
C LEU A 7 95.81 50.40 -42.09
N ILE A 8 94.63 50.40 -42.73
CA ILE A 8 93.32 50.44 -42.07
C ILE A 8 92.99 49.01 -41.61
N PRO A 9 92.65 48.77 -40.33
CA PRO A 9 92.22 47.44 -39.89
C PRO A 9 90.79 47.16 -40.37
N VAL A 10 90.63 46.16 -41.23
CA VAL A 10 89.32 45.59 -41.54
C VAL A 10 88.90 44.74 -40.33
N PHE A 11 87.86 45.19 -39.62
CA PHE A 11 87.24 44.38 -38.57
C PHE A 11 86.69 43.08 -39.17
N SER A 12 87.27 41.94 -38.77
CA SER A 12 86.68 40.63 -39.00
C SER A 12 85.34 40.54 -38.28
N ALA A 13 84.25 40.52 -39.05
CA ALA A 13 82.91 40.30 -38.52
C ALA A 13 82.84 38.92 -37.85
N ARG A 14 82.53 38.89 -36.55
CA ARG A 14 82.30 37.65 -35.79
C ARG A 14 81.11 36.90 -36.39
N ARG A 15 81.38 35.83 -37.16
CA ARG A 15 80.39 34.98 -37.85
C ARG A 15 79.54 34.08 -36.93
N GLY A 16 79.39 34.41 -35.64
CA GLY A 16 78.65 33.60 -34.65
C GLY A 16 77.31 34.19 -34.17
N PHE A 17 77.11 35.51 -34.26
CA PHE A 17 75.96 36.17 -33.62
C PHE A 17 74.62 35.95 -34.36
N ALA A 18 74.66 35.88 -35.70
CA ALA A 18 73.48 35.58 -36.51
C ALA A 18 72.92 34.17 -36.25
N LEU A 19 73.79 33.18 -35.99
CA LEU A 19 73.38 31.81 -35.67
C LEU A 19 72.70 31.72 -34.30
N VAL A 20 73.20 32.46 -33.30
CA VAL A 20 72.58 32.49 -31.96
C VAL A 20 71.21 33.16 -32.02
N ILE A 21 71.05 34.23 -32.81
CA ILE A 21 69.74 34.87 -33.03
C ILE A 21 68.79 33.93 -33.74
N THR A 22 69.20 33.25 -34.80
CA THR A 22 68.28 32.33 -35.50
C THR A 22 67.93 31.11 -34.65
N LEU A 23 68.88 30.57 -33.86
CA LEU A 23 68.61 29.47 -32.94
C LEU A 23 67.65 29.89 -31.81
N THR A 24 67.87 31.05 -31.20
CA THR A 24 66.98 31.57 -30.14
C THR A 24 65.59 31.90 -30.68
N LEU A 25 65.49 32.43 -31.89
CA LEU A 25 64.23 32.74 -32.56
C LEU A 25 63.50 31.47 -33.01
N LEU A 26 64.20 30.45 -33.49
CA LEU A 26 63.65 29.12 -33.78
C LEU A 26 63.17 28.41 -32.51
N VAL A 27 63.94 28.46 -31.43
CA VAL A 27 63.54 27.88 -30.13
C VAL A 27 62.32 28.61 -29.58
N LEU A 28 62.29 29.95 -29.65
CA LEU A 28 61.13 30.75 -29.23
C LEU A 28 59.88 30.40 -30.04
N LEU A 29 59.99 30.34 -31.37
CA LEU A 29 58.90 29.94 -32.25
C LEU A 29 58.43 28.50 -31.97
N SER A 30 59.37 27.59 -31.68
CA SER A 30 59.05 26.20 -31.36
C SER A 30 58.30 26.10 -30.02
N ILE A 31 58.70 26.84 -29.00
CA ILE A 31 58.01 26.90 -27.70
C ILE A 31 56.60 27.50 -27.86
N LEU A 32 56.46 28.56 -28.66
CA LEU A 32 55.14 29.15 -28.98
C LEU A 32 54.24 28.15 -29.71
N ALA A 33 54.77 27.45 -30.71
CA ALA A 33 54.02 26.45 -31.46
C ALA A 33 53.57 25.28 -30.56
N LEU A 34 54.46 24.77 -29.70
CA LEU A 34 54.14 23.72 -28.72
C LEU A 34 53.10 24.19 -27.69
N GLY A 35 53.22 25.42 -27.20
CA GLY A 35 52.25 26.03 -26.29
C GLY A 35 50.87 26.15 -26.92
N MET A 36 50.80 26.61 -28.17
CA MET A 36 49.54 26.71 -28.91
C MET A 36 48.93 25.34 -29.19
N LEU A 37 49.73 24.35 -29.60
CA LEU A 37 49.27 22.99 -29.84
C LEU A 37 48.73 22.33 -28.56
N SER A 38 49.38 22.57 -27.41
CA SER A 38 48.91 22.09 -26.11
C SER A 38 47.56 22.70 -25.75
N LEU A 39 47.40 24.02 -25.91
CA LEU A 39 46.15 24.72 -25.63
C LEU A 39 45.02 24.25 -26.55
N SER A 40 45.30 24.09 -27.85
CA SER A 40 44.33 23.53 -28.80
C SER A 40 43.93 22.10 -28.44
N SER A 41 44.88 21.27 -28.00
CA SER A 41 44.59 19.89 -27.57
C SER A 41 43.71 19.86 -26.32
N ILE A 42 43.94 20.76 -25.35
CA ILE A 42 43.10 20.90 -24.16
C ILE A 42 41.70 21.39 -24.54
N ALA A 43 41.61 22.41 -25.39
CA ALA A 43 40.33 22.94 -25.87
C ALA A 43 39.51 21.89 -26.63
N LEU A 44 40.15 21.08 -27.48
CA LEU A 44 39.50 19.96 -28.18
C LEU A 44 39.01 18.88 -27.21
N ARG A 45 39.80 18.52 -26.19
CA ARG A 45 39.37 17.58 -25.14
C ARG A 45 38.16 18.11 -24.37
N SER A 46 38.21 19.37 -23.94
CA SER A 46 37.08 20.02 -23.25
C SER A 46 35.83 20.01 -24.14
N SER A 47 35.95 20.45 -25.40
CA SER A 47 34.84 20.48 -26.35
C SER A 47 34.25 19.08 -26.58
N SER A 48 35.08 18.04 -26.68
CA SER A 48 34.60 16.66 -26.82
C SER A 48 33.85 16.16 -25.57
N GLN A 49 34.27 16.59 -24.37
CA GLN A 49 33.58 16.28 -23.13
C GLN A 49 32.24 17.02 -23.03
N ASP A 50 32.21 18.29 -23.42
CA ASP A 50 30.98 19.09 -23.45
C ASP A 50 29.96 18.51 -24.43
N ASP A 51 30.42 18.08 -25.61
CA ASP A 51 29.57 17.44 -26.63
C ASP A 51 29.02 16.10 -26.13
N GLY A 52 29.87 15.29 -25.49
CA GLY A 52 29.46 14.04 -24.84
C GLY A 52 28.46 14.25 -23.71
N MET A 53 28.65 15.27 -22.87
CA MET A 53 27.71 15.64 -21.79
C MET A 53 26.39 16.16 -22.36
N ALA A 54 26.42 16.96 -23.42
CA ALA A 54 25.22 17.44 -24.10
C ALA A 54 24.42 16.26 -24.69
N GLN A 55 25.10 15.31 -25.33
CA GLN A 55 24.48 14.10 -25.85
C GLN A 55 23.90 13.22 -24.73
N ALA A 56 24.61 13.04 -23.62
CA ALA A 56 24.12 12.29 -22.46
C ALA A 56 22.86 12.94 -21.85
N LYS A 57 22.84 14.27 -21.70
CA LYS A 57 21.66 15.02 -21.23
C LYS A 57 20.48 14.90 -22.19
N ALA A 58 20.73 14.95 -23.50
CA ALA A 58 19.68 14.75 -24.51
C ALA A 58 19.08 13.33 -24.45
N ASN A 59 19.93 12.30 -24.31
CA ASN A 59 19.50 10.91 -24.15
C ASN A 59 18.73 10.71 -22.84
N ALA A 60 19.16 11.32 -21.74
CA ALA A 60 18.46 11.26 -20.45
C ALA A 60 17.08 11.95 -20.53
N ARG A 61 16.98 13.09 -21.22
CA ARG A 61 15.69 13.76 -21.46
C ARG A 61 14.76 12.90 -22.30
N LEU A 62 15.28 12.23 -23.33
CA LEU A 62 14.51 11.26 -24.11
C LEU A 62 14.03 10.11 -23.21
N ALA A 63 14.91 9.56 -22.37
CA ALA A 63 14.56 8.50 -21.42
C ALA A 63 13.43 8.91 -20.48
N LEU A 64 13.49 10.14 -19.95
CA LEU A 64 12.44 10.68 -19.09
C LEU A 64 11.11 10.82 -19.84
N MET A 65 11.12 11.34 -21.08
CA MET A 65 9.91 11.44 -21.89
C MET A 65 9.30 10.07 -22.19
N VAL A 66 10.15 9.07 -22.50
CA VAL A 66 9.71 7.68 -22.69
C VAL A 66 9.13 7.14 -21.40
N ALA A 67 9.83 7.25 -20.26
CA ALA A 67 9.35 6.76 -18.97
C ALA A 67 7.99 7.37 -18.57
N ILE A 68 7.81 8.68 -18.76
CA ILE A 68 6.52 9.35 -18.49
C ILE A 68 5.43 8.81 -19.43
N GLY A 69 5.71 8.69 -20.72
CA GLY A 69 4.74 8.16 -21.69
C GLY A 69 4.34 6.72 -21.38
N GLU A 70 5.31 5.89 -21.01
CA GLU A 70 5.09 4.51 -20.60
C GLU A 70 4.30 4.41 -19.28
N LEU A 71 4.60 5.27 -18.31
CA LEU A 71 3.85 5.36 -17.06
C LEU A 71 2.40 5.77 -17.30
N GLN A 72 2.18 6.79 -18.12
CA GLN A 72 0.82 7.26 -18.45
C GLN A 72 0.03 6.19 -19.21
N LYS A 73 0.68 5.44 -20.10
CA LYS A 73 0.04 4.35 -20.83
C LYS A 73 -0.38 3.20 -19.90
N GLU A 74 0.50 2.79 -18.98
CA GLU A 74 0.24 1.60 -18.14
C GLU A 74 -0.42 1.90 -16.80
N MET A 75 -0.26 3.09 -16.25
CA MET A 75 -0.80 3.52 -14.95
C MET A 75 -1.79 4.69 -15.05
N GLY A 76 -2.06 5.19 -16.27
CA GLY A 76 -3.04 6.26 -16.48
C GLY A 76 -4.49 5.85 -16.19
N PRO A 77 -4.96 4.67 -16.64
CA PRO A 77 -6.30 4.22 -16.28
C PRO A 77 -6.43 3.96 -14.78
N ASP A 78 -7.52 4.42 -14.16
CA ASP A 78 -7.80 4.23 -12.72
C ASP A 78 -8.10 2.77 -12.32
N MET A 79 -7.91 1.81 -13.22
CA MET A 79 -8.05 0.36 -13.02
C MET A 79 -6.70 -0.35 -13.11
N ARG A 80 -5.67 0.28 -12.52
CA ARG A 80 -4.30 -0.20 -12.52
C ARG A 80 -3.78 -0.31 -11.10
N VAL A 81 -2.96 -1.32 -10.88
CA VAL A 81 -2.31 -1.58 -9.60
C VAL A 81 -0.82 -1.69 -9.87
N SER A 82 0.00 -0.98 -9.11
CA SER A 82 1.45 -1.13 -9.15
C SER A 82 1.92 -2.07 -8.06
N GLY A 83 2.92 -2.90 -8.36
CA GLY A 83 3.51 -3.86 -7.41
C GLY A 83 4.99 -4.04 -7.68
N GLU A 84 5.82 -4.05 -6.63
CA GLU A 84 7.25 -4.36 -6.74
C GLU A 84 7.46 -5.86 -7.05
N SER A 85 8.63 -6.18 -7.63
CA SER A 85 9.03 -7.55 -7.97
C SER A 85 9.32 -8.41 -6.75
N SER A 86 9.45 -7.83 -5.56
CA SER A 86 9.46 -8.53 -4.26
C SER A 86 8.25 -9.45 -4.05
N ILE A 87 7.12 -9.21 -4.73
CA ILE A 87 5.97 -10.14 -4.76
C ILE A 87 6.31 -11.54 -5.29
N LEU A 88 7.45 -11.69 -5.96
CA LEU A 88 7.95 -12.94 -6.50
C LEU A 88 8.81 -13.73 -5.51
N ASP A 89 9.07 -13.19 -4.32
CA ASP A 89 9.83 -13.83 -3.24
C ASP A 89 9.42 -15.29 -3.06
N THR A 90 10.41 -16.18 -3.03
CA THR A 90 10.18 -17.62 -2.86
C THR A 90 9.70 -17.98 -1.46
N ASN A 91 10.08 -17.23 -0.42
CA ASN A 91 9.79 -17.53 0.98
C ASN A 91 9.11 -16.37 1.74
N GLU A 92 7.78 -16.35 1.69
CA GLU A 92 6.95 -15.30 2.30
C GLU A 92 7.00 -15.25 3.84
N SER A 93 7.70 -16.19 4.49
CA SER A 93 7.81 -16.26 5.96
C SER A 93 9.07 -15.58 6.51
N THR A 94 9.96 -15.11 5.65
CA THR A 94 11.19 -14.40 6.03
C THR A 94 11.13 -12.93 5.64
N GLU A 95 11.83 -12.08 6.38
CA GLU A 95 11.96 -10.66 6.04
C GLU A 95 12.86 -10.44 4.82
N SER A 96 13.85 -11.31 4.61
CA SER A 96 14.72 -11.30 3.44
C SER A 96 14.00 -11.81 2.19
N ILE A 97 14.18 -11.11 1.07
CA ILE A 97 13.63 -11.50 -0.22
C ILE A 97 14.52 -12.57 -0.86
N ASP A 98 13.98 -13.78 -1.01
CA ASP A 98 14.70 -14.93 -1.52
C ASP A 98 14.32 -15.27 -2.96
N GLY A 99 15.31 -15.57 -3.81
CA GLY A 99 15.08 -16.06 -5.18
C GLY A 99 14.62 -14.98 -6.17
N VAL A 100 14.91 -13.71 -5.88
CA VAL A 100 14.70 -12.57 -6.77
C VAL A 100 16.00 -11.77 -6.89
N ALA A 101 16.56 -11.66 -8.11
CA ALA A 101 17.80 -10.92 -8.35
C ALA A 101 17.62 -9.38 -8.32
N GLN A 102 16.39 -8.90 -8.51
CA GLN A 102 16.02 -7.50 -8.49
C GLN A 102 14.65 -7.34 -7.81
N SER A 103 14.60 -6.96 -6.53
CA SER A 103 13.37 -6.92 -5.72
C SER A 103 12.57 -5.62 -5.88
N ARG A 104 13.20 -4.55 -6.39
CA ARG A 104 12.63 -3.19 -6.47
C ARG A 104 12.16 -2.76 -7.87
N TRP A 105 11.86 -3.72 -8.74
CA TRP A 105 11.31 -3.41 -10.07
C TRP A 105 9.81 -3.21 -9.99
N LEU A 106 9.32 -2.10 -10.54
CA LEU A 106 7.90 -1.78 -10.51
C LEU A 106 7.16 -2.44 -11.68
N GLY A 107 6.14 -3.24 -11.37
CA GLY A 107 5.23 -3.86 -12.33
C GLY A 107 3.86 -3.17 -12.35
N SER A 108 3.24 -3.16 -13.52
CA SER A 108 1.83 -2.78 -13.71
C SER A 108 0.95 -4.02 -13.82
N TYR A 109 -0.16 -4.00 -13.10
CA TYR A 109 -1.16 -5.06 -13.03
C TYR A 109 -2.54 -4.50 -13.36
N ASP A 110 -3.36 -5.31 -14.01
CA ASP A 110 -4.78 -5.04 -14.17
C ASP A 110 -5.51 -5.30 -12.84
N SER A 111 -6.43 -4.42 -12.49
CA SER A 111 -7.29 -4.63 -11.33
C SER A 111 -8.39 -5.66 -11.61
N TRP A 112 -8.95 -6.23 -10.55
CA TRP A 112 -10.16 -7.04 -10.67
C TRP A 112 -11.37 -6.15 -10.94
N GLY A 113 -11.86 -6.16 -12.19
CA GLY A 113 -12.90 -5.25 -12.65
C GLY A 113 -14.35 -5.64 -12.30
N THR A 114 -14.58 -6.82 -11.71
CA THR A 114 -15.93 -7.34 -11.45
C THR A 114 -16.13 -7.78 -9.99
N TRP A 115 -17.28 -8.37 -9.67
CA TRP A 115 -17.54 -8.90 -8.34
C TRP A 115 -16.71 -10.16 -8.09
N LEU A 116 -16.32 -10.42 -6.84
CA LEU A 116 -15.48 -11.58 -6.50
C LEU A 116 -16.16 -12.94 -6.81
N ASN A 117 -17.48 -12.95 -6.98
CA ASN A 117 -18.28 -14.12 -7.33
C ASN A 117 -18.65 -14.18 -8.82
N ALA A 118 -18.18 -13.24 -9.64
CA ALA A 118 -18.47 -13.20 -11.06
C ALA A 118 -17.21 -13.53 -11.86
N THR A 119 -17.39 -14.08 -13.06
CA THR A 119 -16.29 -14.23 -14.01
C THR A 119 -15.89 -12.87 -14.57
N TYR A 120 -14.60 -12.67 -14.77
CA TYR A 120 -14.02 -11.46 -15.34
C TYR A 120 -13.26 -11.78 -16.62
N ALA A 121 -13.60 -11.12 -17.72
CA ALA A 121 -12.76 -11.12 -18.90
C ALA A 121 -11.83 -9.89 -18.82
N ARG A 122 -10.53 -10.15 -18.70
CA ARG A 122 -9.51 -9.10 -18.72
C ARG A 122 -9.54 -8.38 -20.07
N PRO A 123 -9.48 -7.03 -20.12
CA PRO A 123 -9.38 -6.29 -21.37
C PRO A 123 -8.20 -6.78 -22.22
N GLY A 124 -8.47 -7.32 -23.41
CA GLY A 124 -7.46 -7.87 -24.30
C GLY A 124 -7.14 -9.37 -24.11
N SER A 125 -7.76 -10.05 -23.15
CA SER A 125 -7.68 -11.52 -22.99
C SER A 125 -9.03 -12.15 -23.28
N GLY A 126 -9.07 -13.19 -24.13
CA GLY A 126 -10.33 -13.80 -24.57
C GLY A 126 -10.99 -14.74 -23.56
N SER A 127 -10.28 -15.20 -22.52
CA SER A 127 -10.79 -16.21 -21.59
C SER A 127 -11.35 -15.56 -20.31
N PRO A 128 -12.58 -15.91 -19.89
CA PRO A 128 -13.11 -15.48 -18.61
C PRO A 128 -12.35 -16.16 -17.47
N LEU A 129 -11.94 -15.38 -16.47
CA LEU A 129 -11.26 -15.83 -15.26
C LEU A 129 -12.22 -15.76 -14.06
N ASN A 130 -12.05 -16.65 -13.10
CA ASN A 130 -12.60 -16.49 -11.75
C ASN A 130 -11.56 -15.80 -10.85
N ILE A 131 -12.02 -15.22 -9.73
CA ILE A 131 -11.09 -14.58 -8.79
C ILE A 131 -10.04 -15.57 -8.26
N GLN A 132 -10.41 -16.85 -8.13
CA GLN A 132 -9.51 -17.87 -7.60
C GLN A 132 -8.31 -18.10 -8.52
N ASP A 133 -8.53 -18.00 -9.83
CA ASP A 133 -7.49 -18.15 -10.86
C ASP A 133 -6.45 -17.02 -10.78
N THR A 134 -6.75 -15.95 -10.05
CA THR A 134 -5.83 -14.83 -9.85
C THR A 134 -4.92 -15.00 -8.64
N TYR A 135 -5.16 -15.95 -7.72
CA TYR A 135 -4.31 -16.15 -6.55
C TYR A 135 -3.06 -16.99 -6.86
N SER A 136 -2.55 -16.92 -8.09
CA SER A 136 -1.23 -17.43 -8.45
C SER A 136 -0.13 -16.52 -7.90
N LYS A 137 1.04 -17.10 -7.62
CA LYS A 137 2.22 -16.35 -7.17
C LYS A 137 2.55 -15.23 -8.16
N GLY A 138 2.77 -14.02 -7.65
CA GLY A 138 3.01 -12.84 -8.49
C GLY A 138 1.82 -12.40 -9.36
N ARG A 139 0.59 -12.90 -9.12
CA ARG A 139 -0.63 -12.47 -9.83
C ARG A 139 -0.47 -12.54 -11.37
N THR A 140 0.18 -13.58 -11.89
CA THR A 140 0.57 -13.74 -13.31
C THR A 140 -0.53 -13.36 -14.31
N ASN A 141 -1.77 -13.79 -14.07
CA ASN A 141 -2.91 -13.53 -14.94
C ASN A 141 -3.31 -12.04 -15.04
N MET A 142 -2.96 -11.26 -14.02
CA MET A 142 -3.21 -9.81 -13.95
C MET A 142 -1.98 -8.98 -14.32
N PHE A 143 -0.81 -9.59 -14.45
CA PHE A 143 0.41 -8.89 -14.83
C PHE A 143 0.31 -8.33 -16.25
N ARG A 144 0.75 -7.08 -16.43
CA ARG A 144 0.86 -6.42 -17.74
C ARG A 144 2.30 -6.39 -18.18
N ARG A 145 3.13 -5.70 -17.39
CA ARG A 145 4.55 -5.47 -17.71
C ARG A 145 5.31 -4.78 -16.58
N TRP A 146 6.63 -4.84 -16.68
CA TRP A 146 7.57 -4.03 -15.89
C TRP A 146 7.68 -2.60 -16.42
N LEU A 147 7.92 -1.65 -15.51
CA LEU A 147 8.03 -0.20 -15.75
C LEU A 147 9.49 0.26 -15.62
N LEU A 148 10.36 -0.37 -16.40
CA LEU A 148 11.74 0.05 -16.62
C LEU A 148 12.18 -0.26 -18.05
N SER A 149 13.33 0.26 -18.47
CA SER A 149 13.90 -0.09 -19.76
C SER A 149 14.35 -1.56 -19.76
N LEU A 150 13.78 -2.34 -20.66
CA LEU A 150 14.11 -3.74 -20.92
C LEU A 150 14.23 -3.98 -22.43
N PRO A 151 14.89 -5.06 -22.86
CA PRO A 151 14.84 -5.49 -24.25
C PRO A 151 13.40 -5.78 -24.70
N ARG A 152 13.10 -5.45 -25.97
CA ARG A 152 11.77 -5.64 -26.55
C ARG A 152 11.27 -7.08 -26.37
N GLY A 153 10.07 -7.22 -25.83
CA GLY A 153 9.41 -8.51 -25.59
C GLY A 153 9.68 -9.11 -24.21
N MET A 154 10.66 -8.57 -23.46
CA MET A 154 10.89 -8.98 -22.08
C MET A 154 10.10 -8.14 -21.07
N GLU A 155 9.51 -7.03 -21.48
CA GLU A 155 8.73 -6.17 -20.58
C GLU A 155 7.54 -6.92 -19.96
N THR A 156 6.94 -7.86 -20.69
CA THR A 156 5.74 -8.62 -20.30
C THR A 156 6.05 -9.97 -19.65
N ASN A 157 7.33 -10.33 -19.52
CA ASN A 157 7.74 -11.57 -18.87
C ASN A 157 7.92 -11.34 -17.36
N LEU A 158 7.07 -12.00 -16.56
CA LEU A 158 7.06 -11.85 -15.10
C LEU A 158 8.33 -12.39 -14.43
N ASP A 159 8.98 -13.42 -14.99
CA ASP A 159 10.09 -14.11 -14.32
C ASP A 159 11.47 -13.46 -14.55
N VAL A 160 11.54 -12.40 -15.38
CA VAL A 160 12.79 -11.68 -15.68
C VAL A 160 13.51 -11.18 -14.42
N PRO A 161 12.87 -10.55 -13.42
CA PRO A 161 13.56 -10.05 -12.24
C PRO A 161 14.15 -11.16 -11.36
N ARG A 162 13.73 -12.42 -11.52
CA ARG A 162 14.25 -13.54 -10.72
C ARG A 162 15.69 -13.89 -11.08
N THR A 163 15.99 -13.94 -12.37
CA THR A 163 17.24 -14.51 -12.90
C THR A 163 17.97 -13.56 -13.84
N LEU A 164 17.32 -12.50 -14.31
CA LEU A 164 17.79 -11.64 -15.41
C LEU A 164 18.12 -12.44 -16.68
N ALA A 165 17.50 -13.61 -16.85
CA ALA A 165 17.75 -14.49 -17.99
C ALA A 165 17.42 -13.77 -19.31
N GLY A 166 18.35 -13.86 -20.27
CA GLY A 166 18.21 -13.23 -21.59
C GLY A 166 18.64 -11.77 -21.65
N ILE A 167 19.07 -11.16 -20.53
CA ILE A 167 19.63 -9.81 -20.50
C ILE A 167 21.16 -9.87 -20.54
N ASP A 168 21.77 -9.12 -21.46
CA ASP A 168 23.22 -8.93 -21.50
C ASP A 168 23.69 -8.09 -20.29
N PRO A 169 24.53 -8.64 -19.39
CA PRO A 169 25.01 -7.92 -18.21
C PRO A 169 25.79 -6.65 -18.56
N SER A 170 26.44 -6.60 -19.73
CA SER A 170 27.20 -5.42 -20.18
C SER A 170 26.32 -4.23 -20.56
N ARG A 171 25.02 -4.49 -20.76
CA ARG A 171 24.01 -3.48 -21.11
C ARG A 171 23.15 -3.07 -19.92
N LEU A 172 23.50 -3.48 -18.70
CA LEU A 172 22.80 -3.04 -17.49
C LEU A 172 23.44 -1.77 -16.93
N ALA A 173 22.66 -0.70 -16.86
CA ALA A 173 23.04 0.53 -16.15
C ALA A 173 22.54 0.47 -14.71
N LEU A 174 23.41 0.84 -13.77
CA LEU A 174 23.05 1.02 -12.36
C LEU A 174 22.20 2.30 -12.23
N MET A 175 20.95 2.15 -11.80
CA MET A 175 20.03 3.28 -11.61
C MET A 175 19.99 3.72 -10.14
N VAL A 176 19.89 2.73 -9.23
CA VAL A 176 19.91 2.93 -7.78
C VAL A 176 20.85 1.89 -7.19
N GLY A 177 21.80 2.33 -6.36
CA GLY A 177 22.79 1.45 -5.74
C GLY A 177 23.62 2.19 -4.70
N GLU A 178 24.92 1.88 -4.64
CA GLU A 178 25.86 2.51 -3.72
C GLU A 178 25.80 4.04 -3.82
N GLY A 179 25.72 4.71 -2.68
CA GLY A 179 25.55 6.15 -2.57
C GLY A 179 24.10 6.63 -2.51
N SER A 180 23.14 5.87 -3.06
CA SER A 180 21.70 6.10 -2.82
C SER A 180 21.17 5.26 -1.67
N LEU A 181 21.66 4.03 -1.55
CA LEU A 181 21.27 3.03 -0.54
C LEU A 181 22.30 2.88 0.60
N GLY A 182 23.23 3.84 0.71
CA GLY A 182 24.37 3.77 1.62
C GLY A 182 25.60 3.13 0.97
N THR A 183 26.52 2.63 1.78
CA THR A 183 27.84 2.15 1.36
C THR A 183 27.89 0.67 0.97
N SER A 184 26.93 -0.13 1.41
CA SER A 184 26.88 -1.57 1.11
C SER A 184 25.42 -2.03 1.00
N PRO A 185 24.73 -1.72 -0.11
CA PRO A 185 23.37 -2.17 -0.31
C PRO A 185 23.28 -3.68 -0.56
N ASP A 186 22.14 -4.25 -0.17
CA ASP A 186 21.81 -5.62 -0.52
C ASP A 186 21.65 -5.77 -2.04
N ALA A 187 22.14 -6.89 -2.55
CA ALA A 187 22.30 -7.09 -3.99
C ALA A 187 20.96 -7.11 -4.75
N ASP A 188 19.87 -7.51 -4.09
CA ASP A 188 18.52 -7.56 -4.65
C ASP A 188 17.85 -6.17 -4.71
N GLU A 189 18.18 -5.27 -3.77
CA GLU A 189 17.65 -3.91 -3.72
C GLU A 189 18.26 -2.99 -4.80
N VAL A 190 19.49 -3.29 -5.20
CA VAL A 190 20.18 -2.60 -6.27
C VAL A 190 19.37 -2.68 -7.55
N THR A 191 18.95 -1.53 -8.08
CA THR A 191 18.11 -1.46 -9.27
C THR A 191 18.95 -1.17 -10.51
N LYS A 192 18.88 -2.09 -11.48
CA LYS A 192 19.54 -1.98 -12.79
C LYS A 192 18.51 -1.95 -13.90
N ALA A 193 18.75 -1.14 -14.92
CA ALA A 193 17.90 -1.02 -16.10
C ALA A 193 18.69 -1.24 -17.40
N TYR A 194 18.04 -1.73 -18.45
CA TYR A 194 18.71 -2.06 -19.70
C TYR A 194 18.98 -0.81 -20.55
N LEU A 195 20.19 -0.70 -21.10
CA LEU A 195 20.62 0.35 -22.01
C LEU A 195 20.08 0.11 -23.42
N VAL A 196 19.15 0.97 -23.84
CA VAL A 196 18.57 0.98 -25.17
C VAL A 196 19.34 1.93 -26.07
N ASP A 197 19.77 1.44 -27.23
CA ASP A 197 20.53 2.21 -28.21
C ASP A 197 19.68 3.35 -28.83
N VAL A 198 20.29 4.53 -28.99
CA VAL A 198 19.72 5.73 -29.61
C VAL A 198 20.66 6.19 -30.73
N GLY A 199 20.23 5.97 -31.97
CA GLY A 199 21.07 6.24 -33.14
C GLY A 199 22.33 5.38 -33.14
N THR A 200 23.48 5.97 -33.51
CA THR A 200 24.74 5.24 -33.70
C THR A 200 25.72 5.31 -32.52
N ARG A 201 25.54 6.27 -31.61
CA ARG A 201 26.47 6.51 -30.47
C ARG A 201 25.78 6.76 -29.12
N GLY A 202 24.46 6.96 -29.11
CA GLY A 202 23.71 7.25 -27.88
C GLY A 202 23.14 5.98 -27.26
N ARG A 203 22.99 5.98 -25.94
CA ARG A 203 22.22 4.98 -25.21
C ARG A 203 21.43 5.68 -24.11
N HIS A 204 20.30 5.10 -23.74
CA HIS A 204 19.50 5.58 -22.64
C HIS A 204 18.90 4.41 -21.84
N ALA A 205 18.67 4.63 -20.56
CA ALA A 205 17.97 3.71 -19.68
C ALA A 205 17.06 4.53 -18.75
N TRP A 206 15.99 3.92 -18.28
CA TRP A 206 15.05 4.56 -17.37
C TRP A 206 14.43 3.53 -16.43
N TRP A 207 14.04 4.00 -15.26
CA TRP A 207 13.36 3.22 -14.23
C TRP A 207 12.35 4.11 -13.52
N ILE A 208 11.26 3.51 -13.03
CA ILE A 208 10.21 4.20 -12.30
C ILE A 208 10.11 3.61 -10.90
N GLY A 209 10.37 4.43 -9.88
CA GLY A 209 10.22 4.08 -8.47
C GLY A 209 8.79 4.26 -7.96
N ALA A 210 8.39 3.37 -7.05
CA ALA A 210 7.05 3.33 -6.49
C ALA A 210 6.89 4.20 -5.24
N GLU A 211 6.76 5.53 -5.41
CA GLU A 211 6.50 6.43 -4.27
C GLU A 211 5.22 6.07 -3.50
N ASN A 212 4.26 5.43 -4.16
CA ASN A 212 2.99 5.01 -3.55
C ASN A 212 3.11 3.78 -2.63
N GLN A 213 4.27 3.12 -2.59
CA GLN A 213 4.53 1.97 -1.73
C GLN A 213 5.38 2.35 -0.50
N ARG A 214 5.77 3.62 -0.39
CA ARG A 214 6.63 4.14 0.68
C ARG A 214 5.83 4.82 1.78
N ALA A 215 6.38 4.81 2.98
CA ALA A 215 5.88 5.52 4.15
C ALA A 215 6.08 7.03 3.99
N LYS A 216 5.03 7.81 4.22
CA LYS A 216 5.12 9.27 4.06
C LYS A 216 5.76 9.92 5.29
N ALA A 217 7.00 10.39 5.14
CA ALA A 217 7.78 11.05 6.21
C ALA A 217 7.08 12.26 6.82
N THR A 218 6.32 13.00 6.00
CA THR A 218 5.64 14.22 6.42
C THR A 218 4.43 13.98 7.33
N LEU A 219 4.09 12.72 7.60
CA LEU A 219 3.00 12.33 8.50
C LEU A 219 3.52 11.67 9.79
N ALA A 220 4.83 11.81 10.06
CA ALA A 220 5.45 11.30 11.28
C ALA A 220 4.80 11.92 12.52
N LYS A 221 4.23 11.06 13.37
CA LYS A 221 3.64 11.41 14.67
C LYS A 221 2.86 12.73 14.66
N ASN A 222 1.85 12.83 13.81
CA ASN A 222 0.89 13.95 13.82
C ASN A 222 -0.19 13.67 14.86
N PRO A 223 -0.07 14.16 16.12
CA PRO A 223 -1.08 13.92 17.14
C PRO A 223 -2.41 14.54 16.68
N ARG A 224 -3.44 13.71 16.49
CA ARG A 224 -4.80 14.18 16.24
C ARG A 224 -5.41 14.73 17.53
N ASN A 225 -4.97 15.91 17.95
CA ASN A 225 -5.64 16.67 19.00
C ASN A 225 -6.71 17.56 18.36
N LEU A 226 -7.71 16.91 17.75
CA LEU A 226 -8.78 17.57 17.01
C LEU A 226 -9.95 17.88 17.93
N ALA A 227 -10.63 19.01 17.71
CA ALA A 227 -11.92 19.26 18.33
C ALA A 227 -12.96 18.25 17.82
N VAL A 228 -14.05 18.03 18.55
CA VAL A 228 -15.10 17.05 18.17
C VAL A 228 -15.65 17.30 16.76
N THR A 229 -15.73 18.56 16.33
CA THR A 229 -16.15 18.96 14.98
C THR A 229 -15.11 18.63 13.91
N ASP A 230 -13.82 18.73 14.24
CA ASP A 230 -12.73 18.46 13.32
C ASP A 230 -12.48 16.96 13.20
N TRP A 231 -12.84 16.18 14.23
CA TRP A 231 -12.88 14.73 14.17
C TRP A 231 -13.78 14.24 13.04
N GLU A 232 -14.97 14.83 12.87
CA GLU A 232 -15.92 14.50 11.79
C GLU A 232 -15.31 14.73 10.40
N SER A 233 -14.62 15.86 10.22
CA SER A 233 -13.97 16.22 8.95
C SER A 233 -12.70 15.40 8.68
N SER A 234 -12.02 14.94 9.73
CA SER A 234 -10.79 14.13 9.61
C SER A 234 -11.04 12.64 9.38
N GLN A 235 -12.31 12.18 9.38
CA GLN A 235 -12.68 10.78 9.11
C GLN A 235 -12.42 10.47 7.63
N GLY A 236 -11.19 10.11 7.31
CA GLY A 236 -10.74 9.85 5.94
C GLY A 236 -9.28 10.22 5.69
N ASP A 237 -8.72 11.09 6.54
CA ASP A 237 -7.29 11.40 6.50
C ASP A 237 -6.46 10.19 6.97
N THR A 238 -5.26 10.04 6.44
CA THR A 238 -4.30 9.05 6.95
C THR A 238 -3.86 9.47 8.35
N ALA A 239 -4.19 8.65 9.35
CA ALA A 239 -3.91 8.92 10.74
C ALA A 239 -2.51 8.40 11.05
N GLU A 240 -1.50 9.27 10.86
CA GLU A 240 -0.13 9.06 11.34
C GLU A 240 0.64 7.91 10.66
N VAL A 241 1.94 8.10 10.48
CA VAL A 241 2.87 7.04 10.09
C VAL A 241 3.98 7.00 11.12
N GLY A 242 4.24 5.83 11.72
CA GLY A 242 5.24 5.66 12.77
C GLY A 242 6.67 5.65 12.25
N VAL A 243 7.08 6.69 11.53
CA VAL A 243 8.39 6.77 10.86
C VAL A 243 9.54 6.80 11.86
N GLY A 244 9.35 7.35 13.06
CA GLY A 244 10.39 7.33 14.10
C GLY A 244 10.64 5.97 14.76
N THR A 245 9.92 4.92 14.35
CA THR A 245 10.29 3.53 14.70
C THR A 245 11.45 3.00 13.87
N LEU A 246 11.76 3.64 12.75
CA LEU A 246 12.91 3.30 11.90
C LEU A 246 14.20 3.82 12.53
N ASP A 247 15.27 3.04 12.35
CA ASP A 247 16.59 3.38 12.86
C ASP A 247 17.06 4.73 12.29
N GLY A 248 17.67 5.56 13.13
CA GLY A 248 18.15 6.88 12.73
C GLY A 248 17.08 7.96 12.51
N LEU A 249 15.78 7.62 12.55
CA LEU A 249 14.68 8.56 12.26
C LEU A 249 13.79 8.90 13.46
N LYS A 250 14.14 8.39 14.64
CA LYS A 250 13.44 8.69 15.90
C LYS A 250 13.22 10.19 16.17
N PHE A 251 14.15 11.04 15.72
CA PHE A 251 14.06 12.48 15.92
C PHE A 251 12.81 13.12 15.28
N LEU A 252 12.26 12.51 14.22
CA LEU A 252 11.04 12.99 13.56
C LEU A 252 9.82 12.86 14.48
N ASP A 253 9.78 11.82 15.30
CA ASP A 253 8.73 11.61 16.31
C ASP A 253 8.94 12.50 17.55
N ASP A 254 10.17 12.89 17.84
CA ASP A 254 10.46 13.81 18.96
C ASP A 254 10.11 15.26 18.59
N THR A 255 10.27 15.65 17.32
CA THR A 255 9.99 17.00 16.81
C THR A 255 9.05 16.97 15.59
N PRO A 256 7.73 16.80 15.79
CA PRO A 256 6.78 16.60 14.70
C PRO A 256 6.72 17.77 13.71
N GLN A 257 7.05 19.00 14.12
CA GLN A 257 7.08 20.18 13.24
C GLN A 257 8.15 20.08 12.13
N LEU A 258 9.18 19.25 12.31
CA LEU A 258 10.19 19.02 11.27
C LEU A 258 9.62 18.20 10.11
N SER A 259 8.72 17.26 10.39
CA SER A 259 8.12 16.38 9.39
C SER A 259 7.36 17.16 8.31
N GLU A 260 6.64 18.22 8.70
CA GLU A 260 5.88 19.09 7.79
C GLU A 260 6.78 19.90 6.84
N ARG A 261 8.06 20.07 7.19
CA ARG A 261 9.04 20.85 6.42
C ARG A 261 9.88 20.01 5.47
N LEU A 262 9.70 18.69 5.46
CA LEU A 262 10.42 17.79 4.57
C LEU A 262 9.89 17.91 3.14
N VAL A 263 10.76 18.33 2.22
CA VAL A 263 10.42 18.49 0.79
C VAL A 263 10.96 17.33 -0.02
N SER A 264 12.19 16.88 0.25
CA SER A 264 12.89 15.80 -0.44
C SER A 264 13.64 14.89 0.52
N SER A 265 14.09 13.73 0.05
CA SER A 265 14.95 12.85 0.84
C SER A 265 16.22 13.56 1.34
N SER A 266 16.82 14.44 0.53
CA SER A 266 17.97 15.25 0.95
C SER A 266 17.67 16.23 2.09
N THR A 267 16.41 16.63 2.29
CA THR A 267 16.04 17.47 3.44
C THR A 267 16.00 16.69 4.75
N LEU A 268 15.96 15.35 4.73
CA LEU A 268 16.10 14.54 5.95
C LEU A 268 17.48 14.74 6.59
N GLU A 269 18.53 14.78 5.77
CA GLU A 269 19.89 15.06 6.25
C GLU A 269 19.97 16.45 6.90
N ALA A 270 19.36 17.46 6.28
CA ALA A 270 19.31 18.82 6.83
C ALA A 270 18.45 18.92 8.11
N ALA A 271 17.45 18.05 8.26
CA ALA A 271 16.59 17.99 9.44
C ALA A 271 17.26 17.29 10.64
N GLY A 272 18.42 16.67 10.46
CA GLY A 272 19.20 16.04 11.52
C GLY A 272 19.40 14.53 11.37
N ALA A 273 18.92 13.90 10.30
CA ALA A 273 19.25 12.50 10.01
C ALA A 273 20.73 12.37 9.64
N ALA A 274 21.39 11.30 10.10
CA ALA A 274 22.70 10.97 9.56
C ALA A 274 22.53 10.59 8.07
N LYS A 275 23.54 10.94 7.27
CA LYS A 275 23.53 10.63 5.83
C LYS A 275 23.34 9.14 5.54
N GLY A 276 23.90 8.26 6.37
CA GLY A 276 23.72 6.81 6.24
C GLY A 276 22.28 6.38 6.43
N ASP A 277 21.62 6.88 7.47
CA ASP A 277 20.26 6.49 7.85
C ASP A 277 19.23 6.92 6.79
N ALA A 278 19.37 8.15 6.26
CA ALA A 278 18.48 8.64 5.20
C ALA A 278 18.63 7.85 3.89
N GLN A 279 19.83 7.33 3.61
CA GLN A 279 20.13 6.55 2.41
C GLN A 279 19.64 5.10 2.55
N GLN A 280 19.77 4.50 3.73
CA GLN A 280 19.27 3.15 3.99
C GLN A 280 17.76 3.04 3.74
N HIS A 281 17.00 4.09 4.09
CA HIS A 281 15.53 4.10 3.94
C HIS A 281 15.03 4.68 2.60
N PHE A 282 15.85 4.67 1.54
CA PHE A 282 15.48 5.21 0.24
C PHE A 282 14.21 4.57 -0.36
N PHE A 283 14.05 3.25 -0.22
CA PHE A 283 12.86 2.53 -0.69
C PHE A 283 11.71 2.52 0.31
N ASP A 284 11.97 2.83 1.58
CA ASP A 284 10.97 2.74 2.64
C ASP A 284 10.19 4.04 2.80
N ILE A 285 10.81 5.19 2.51
CA ILE A 285 10.27 6.50 2.88
C ILE A 285 10.12 7.42 1.67
N THR A 286 9.07 8.24 1.71
CA THR A 286 8.86 9.32 0.75
C THR A 286 8.38 10.61 1.41
N THR A 287 8.75 11.74 0.83
CA THR A 287 8.14 13.05 1.12
C THR A 287 6.95 13.34 0.20
N HIS A 288 6.76 12.54 -0.86
CA HIS A 288 5.78 12.75 -1.91
C HIS A 288 4.76 11.62 -1.96
N GLY A 289 3.48 11.99 -1.92
CA GLY A 289 2.41 11.01 -2.01
C GLY A 289 1.08 11.72 -2.04
N LYS A 290 0.36 11.56 -3.16
CA LYS A 290 -1.01 12.03 -3.34
C LYS A 290 -1.80 10.88 -3.93
N GLY A 291 -2.90 10.52 -3.27
CA GLY A 291 -3.87 9.58 -3.78
C GLY A 291 -5.15 10.32 -4.15
N VAL A 292 -5.79 9.91 -5.23
CA VAL A 292 -7.17 10.28 -5.52
C VAL A 292 -8.05 9.18 -4.94
N ILE A 293 -9.22 9.55 -4.42
CA ILE A 293 -10.19 8.59 -3.88
C ILE A 293 -10.89 7.89 -5.06
N THR A 294 -10.18 7.02 -5.78
CA THR A 294 -10.70 6.22 -6.88
C THR A 294 -10.96 4.78 -6.45
N SER A 295 -11.91 4.15 -7.12
CA SER A 295 -12.20 2.73 -7.04
C SER A 295 -11.38 2.04 -8.12
N VAL A 296 -10.33 1.34 -7.71
CA VAL A 296 -9.48 0.56 -8.63
C VAL A 296 -10.26 -0.48 -9.43
N ARG A 297 -11.45 -0.87 -8.94
CA ARG A 297 -12.31 -1.84 -9.62
C ARG A 297 -13.09 -1.22 -10.79
N THR A 298 -13.63 -0.02 -10.61
CA THR A 298 -14.54 0.61 -11.58
C THR A 298 -13.90 1.77 -12.34
N GLY A 299 -12.72 2.22 -11.91
CA GLY A 299 -12.04 3.40 -12.44
C GLY A 299 -12.76 4.72 -12.18
N GLN A 300 -13.72 4.74 -11.25
CA GLN A 300 -14.49 5.93 -10.88
C GLN A 300 -14.07 6.43 -9.50
N LEU A 301 -14.39 7.67 -9.16
CA LEU A 301 -14.25 8.15 -7.78
C LEU A 301 -15.10 7.28 -6.83
N LYS A 302 -14.60 7.00 -5.62
CA LYS A 302 -15.41 6.32 -4.60
C LYS A 302 -16.60 7.21 -4.27
N MET A 303 -17.77 6.58 -4.18
CA MET A 303 -19.01 7.28 -3.87
C MET A 303 -19.18 7.41 -2.36
N ASP A 304 -19.60 8.60 -1.92
CA ASP A 304 -20.04 8.81 -0.55
C ASP A 304 -21.44 8.19 -0.33
N LEU A 305 -21.52 7.30 0.66
CA LEU A 305 -22.76 6.60 1.03
C LEU A 305 -23.51 7.30 2.17
N SER A 306 -22.95 8.35 2.78
CA SER A 306 -23.51 9.01 3.97
C SER A 306 -24.93 9.50 3.72
N LEU A 307 -25.16 10.21 2.61
CA LEU A 307 -26.49 10.70 2.24
C LEU A 307 -27.49 9.56 2.00
N LEU A 308 -27.04 8.44 1.41
CA LEU A 308 -27.88 7.26 1.22
C LEU A 308 -28.22 6.60 2.56
N PHE A 309 -27.28 6.55 3.51
CA PHE A 309 -27.57 6.02 4.83
C PHE A 309 -28.50 6.93 5.64
N GLU A 310 -28.44 8.24 5.46
CA GLU A 310 -29.28 9.19 6.21
C GLU A 310 -30.76 9.14 5.83
N LYS A 311 -31.07 9.01 4.54
CA LYS A 311 -32.45 9.03 4.01
C LYS A 311 -33.28 7.88 4.58
N PRO A 312 -34.53 8.10 5.04
CA PRO A 312 -35.44 7.01 5.45
C PRO A 312 -35.78 6.09 4.26
N ASN A 313 -36.20 4.85 4.53
CA ASN A 313 -36.45 3.82 3.52
C ASN A 313 -37.45 4.28 2.44
N SER A 314 -38.46 5.08 2.81
CA SER A 314 -39.43 5.68 1.87
C SER A 314 -38.77 6.58 0.83
N ASN A 315 -37.66 7.24 1.18
CA ASN A 315 -36.98 8.23 0.35
C ASN A 315 -35.72 7.68 -0.33
N LEU A 316 -35.39 6.40 -0.11
CA LEU A 316 -34.33 5.72 -0.84
C LEU A 316 -34.77 5.49 -2.30
N PRO A 317 -33.85 5.51 -3.27
CA PRO A 317 -34.13 5.01 -4.62
C PRO A 317 -34.57 3.55 -4.55
N GLU A 318 -35.44 3.13 -5.46
CA GLU A 318 -36.09 1.80 -5.43
C GLU A 318 -35.09 0.64 -5.26
N GLN A 319 -33.97 0.68 -5.97
CA GLN A 319 -32.91 -0.31 -5.86
C GLN A 319 -32.36 -0.47 -4.42
N TYR A 320 -32.25 0.62 -3.64
CA TYR A 320 -31.70 0.60 -2.28
C TYR A 320 -32.74 0.32 -1.19
N ARG A 321 -34.02 0.17 -1.54
CA ARG A 321 -35.09 -0.12 -0.59
C ARG A 321 -35.04 -1.59 -0.20
N PHE A 322 -35.32 -1.85 1.07
CA PHE A 322 -35.46 -3.23 1.53
C PHE A 322 -36.68 -3.90 0.88
N ASN A 323 -36.47 -5.09 0.33
CA ASN A 323 -37.52 -5.97 -0.19
C ASN A 323 -37.39 -7.37 0.44
N ALA A 324 -38.45 -7.83 1.11
CA ALA A 324 -38.47 -9.11 1.81
C ALA A 324 -38.38 -10.34 0.88
N SER A 325 -38.67 -10.16 -0.41
CA SER A 325 -38.66 -11.21 -1.43
C SER A 325 -37.33 -11.37 -2.17
N ASP A 326 -36.36 -10.47 -1.97
CA ASP A 326 -35.07 -10.56 -2.65
C ASP A 326 -34.21 -11.68 -2.04
N ILE A 327 -33.56 -12.46 -2.92
CA ILE A 327 -32.58 -13.47 -2.54
C ILE A 327 -31.35 -12.75 -2.00
N ARG A 328 -30.99 -13.03 -0.75
CA ARG A 328 -30.07 -12.23 0.08
C ARG A 328 -28.68 -12.11 -0.54
N GLU A 329 -28.18 -10.87 -0.63
CA GLU A 329 -26.88 -10.58 -1.23
C GLU A 329 -25.74 -10.65 -0.23
N PRO A 330 -24.55 -11.07 -0.66
CA PRO A 330 -23.33 -11.00 0.15
C PRO A 330 -22.62 -9.63 0.04
N SER A 331 -23.31 -8.51 -0.24
CA SER A 331 -22.66 -7.28 -0.73
C SER A 331 -23.17 -5.96 -0.11
N ILE A 332 -22.36 -4.91 -0.30
CA ILE A 332 -22.59 -3.49 0.09
C ILE A 332 -23.54 -2.77 -0.89
N ARG A 333 -23.73 -3.30 -2.10
CA ARG A 333 -24.66 -2.73 -3.06
C ARG A 333 -26.08 -3.27 -2.86
N PRO A 334 -27.09 -2.60 -3.40
CA PRO A 334 -28.44 -3.13 -3.49
C PRO A 334 -28.57 -4.30 -4.48
N MET A 335 -29.69 -5.00 -4.31
CA MET A 335 -30.15 -6.04 -5.24
C MET A 335 -30.22 -5.52 -6.66
N SER A 336 -29.28 -5.95 -7.52
CA SER A 336 -29.40 -5.70 -8.96
C SER A 336 -29.93 -6.94 -9.68
N PRO A 337 -30.63 -6.77 -10.82
CA PRO A 337 -31.09 -7.89 -11.65
C PRO A 337 -29.98 -8.89 -12.00
N GLU A 338 -28.74 -8.42 -12.11
CA GLU A 338 -27.56 -9.24 -12.42
C GLU A 338 -27.17 -10.22 -11.31
N LEU A 339 -27.49 -9.94 -10.04
CA LEU A 339 -27.20 -10.84 -8.91
C LEU A 339 -28.37 -11.75 -8.54
N ARG A 340 -29.60 -11.39 -8.91
CA ARG A 340 -30.83 -12.09 -8.51
C ARG A 340 -30.81 -13.58 -8.79
N ASN A 341 -30.23 -13.99 -9.91
CA ASN A 341 -30.18 -15.39 -10.32
C ASN A 341 -28.74 -15.94 -10.42
N ARG A 342 -27.72 -15.15 -10.04
CA ARG A 342 -26.29 -15.49 -10.17
C ARG A 342 -25.51 -15.37 -8.86
N ALA A 343 -26.16 -15.17 -7.73
CA ALA A 343 -25.50 -15.20 -6.43
C ALA A 343 -25.01 -16.64 -6.13
N ILE A 344 -23.75 -16.93 -6.49
CA ILE A 344 -23.12 -18.25 -6.29
C ILE A 344 -23.06 -18.64 -4.79
N MET A 345 -23.06 -17.66 -3.89
CA MET A 345 -23.00 -17.88 -2.43
C MET A 345 -24.07 -17.03 -1.71
N PRO A 346 -25.36 -17.43 -1.74
CA PRO A 346 -26.46 -16.68 -1.12
C PRO A 346 -26.37 -16.62 0.42
N ASN A 347 -25.49 -17.42 1.03
CA ASN A 347 -25.30 -17.52 2.48
C ASN A 347 -23.91 -17.07 2.95
N ARG A 348 -23.13 -16.37 2.12
CA ARG A 348 -21.81 -15.86 2.54
C ARG A 348 -22.01 -14.75 3.59
N GLN A 349 -21.29 -14.84 4.70
CA GLN A 349 -21.44 -14.06 5.94
C GLN A 349 -20.97 -12.59 5.84
N PHE A 350 -21.25 -11.88 4.74
CA PHE A 350 -21.01 -10.44 4.68
C PHE A 350 -22.23 -9.67 5.22
N ALA A 351 -21.98 -8.52 5.86
CA ALA A 351 -23.05 -7.64 6.32
C ALA A 351 -23.83 -7.10 5.10
N SER A 352 -25.13 -7.36 5.06
CA SER A 352 -26.02 -6.80 4.01
C SER A 352 -26.05 -5.27 4.05
N TRP A 353 -26.28 -4.63 2.90
CA TRP A 353 -26.58 -3.19 2.77
C TRP A 353 -27.53 -2.66 3.86
N THR A 354 -28.65 -3.36 4.07
CA THR A 354 -29.69 -2.95 5.03
C THR A 354 -29.17 -2.91 6.47
N ASN A 355 -28.43 -3.94 6.90
CA ASN A 355 -27.83 -3.99 8.24
C ASN A 355 -26.78 -2.88 8.45
N MET A 356 -25.94 -2.62 7.45
CA MET A 356 -24.92 -1.57 7.53
C MET A 356 -25.57 -0.18 7.66
N ARG A 357 -26.63 0.07 6.88
CA ARG A 357 -27.42 1.30 7.00
C ARG A 357 -28.08 1.43 8.37
N HIS A 358 -28.68 0.36 8.89
CA HIS A 358 -29.31 0.38 10.22
C HIS A 358 -28.30 0.62 11.34
N PHE A 359 -27.09 0.06 11.21
CA PHE A 359 -25.98 0.37 12.11
C PHE A 359 -25.59 1.85 12.06
N TYR A 360 -25.40 2.40 10.86
CA TYR A 360 -25.08 3.82 10.69
C TYR A 360 -26.15 4.72 11.31
N ARG A 361 -27.44 4.41 11.13
CA ARG A 361 -28.55 5.21 11.65
C ARG A 361 -28.84 4.99 13.14
N MET A 362 -28.05 4.18 13.86
CA MET A 362 -28.29 3.93 15.29
C MET A 362 -28.28 5.22 16.12
N TYR A 363 -27.53 6.25 15.72
CA TYR A 363 -27.52 7.51 16.45
C TYR A 363 -28.87 8.26 16.39
N ARG A 364 -29.70 7.99 15.36
CA ARG A 364 -31.01 8.62 15.21
C ARG A 364 -32.00 8.03 16.20
N THR A 365 -32.85 8.88 16.76
CA THR A 365 -33.96 8.46 17.63
C THR A 365 -35.08 7.73 16.85
N SER A 366 -35.18 7.99 15.55
CA SER A 366 -36.11 7.30 14.65
C SER A 366 -35.38 6.22 13.86
N SER A 367 -35.97 5.02 13.84
CA SER A 367 -35.49 3.87 13.06
C SER A 367 -36.60 3.38 12.14
N ASP A 368 -36.25 3.08 10.90
CA ASP A 368 -37.13 2.40 9.94
C ASP A 368 -36.84 0.90 9.84
N ALA A 369 -36.06 0.37 10.78
CA ALA A 369 -35.96 -1.06 11.01
C ALA A 369 -37.31 -1.58 11.52
N THR A 370 -37.77 -2.70 10.98
CA THR A 370 -38.95 -3.39 11.51
C THR A 370 -38.60 -3.96 12.88
N PRO A 371 -39.34 -3.64 13.95
CA PRO A 371 -39.18 -4.32 15.23
C PRO A 371 -39.65 -5.76 15.07
N THR A 372 -38.80 -6.74 15.37
CA THR A 372 -39.28 -8.12 15.59
C THR A 372 -39.79 -8.24 17.01
N GLU A 373 -41.07 -8.62 17.20
CA GLU A 373 -41.83 -9.04 18.40
C GLU A 373 -41.63 -8.33 19.76
N GLN A 374 -40.47 -7.77 20.08
CA GLN A 374 -40.17 -7.01 21.30
C GLN A 374 -40.16 -5.48 21.11
N GLY A 375 -40.45 -4.97 19.91
CA GLY A 375 -40.78 -3.55 19.72
C GLY A 375 -39.63 -2.53 19.83
N THR A 376 -38.38 -2.92 20.08
CA THR A 376 -37.29 -1.95 20.27
C THR A 376 -36.70 -1.48 18.93
N THR A 377 -36.63 -0.17 18.73
CA THR A 377 -35.92 0.44 17.60
C THR A 377 -34.43 0.15 17.69
N GLY A 378 -33.76 0.09 16.54
CA GLY A 378 -32.31 -0.03 16.43
C GLY A 378 -31.52 1.11 17.08
N SER A 379 -32.16 2.08 17.72
CA SER A 379 -31.56 3.36 18.08
C SER A 379 -30.74 3.31 19.37
N LEU A 380 -29.82 4.26 19.51
CA LEU A 380 -29.14 4.56 20.76
C LEU A 380 -30.07 5.36 21.66
N GLU A 381 -30.18 4.90 22.90
CA GLU A 381 -30.84 5.60 23.98
C GLU A 381 -29.79 6.33 24.82
N TRP A 382 -29.95 7.64 24.95
CA TRP A 382 -29.09 8.47 25.78
C TRP A 382 -29.70 8.60 27.17
N LYS A 383 -29.14 7.88 28.15
CA LYS A 383 -29.57 7.98 29.56
C LYS A 383 -28.45 8.62 30.38
N ARG A 384 -28.73 9.80 30.94
CA ARG A 384 -27.77 10.58 31.77
C ARG A 384 -26.42 10.81 31.06
N GLY A 385 -26.45 11.14 29.78
CA GLY A 385 -25.24 11.41 28.98
C GLY A 385 -24.43 10.17 28.57
N LYS A 386 -24.90 8.95 28.88
CA LYS A 386 -24.26 7.70 28.43
C LYS A 386 -25.10 7.03 27.33
N PRO A 387 -24.51 6.69 26.17
CA PRO A 387 -25.22 5.97 25.14
C PRO A 387 -25.39 4.51 25.54
N SER A 388 -26.62 4.02 25.42
CA SER A 388 -26.98 2.62 25.63
C SER A 388 -27.82 2.15 24.47
N SER A 389 -27.82 0.85 24.19
CA SER A 389 -28.72 0.26 23.20
C SER A 389 -29.43 -0.94 23.80
N ALA A 390 -30.71 -1.09 23.48
CA ALA A 390 -31.44 -2.28 23.88
C ALA A 390 -30.87 -3.52 23.16
N TYR A 391 -30.79 -4.61 23.91
CA TYR A 391 -30.61 -5.95 23.35
C TYR A 391 -31.69 -6.21 22.30
N ALA A 392 -31.27 -6.70 21.14
CA ALA A 392 -32.17 -7.01 20.03
C ALA A 392 -31.82 -8.39 19.48
N ALA A 393 -32.62 -9.39 19.87
CA ALA A 393 -32.51 -10.75 19.37
C ALA A 393 -33.86 -11.28 18.91
N SER A 394 -33.80 -12.28 18.04
CA SER A 394 -34.96 -13.03 17.58
C SER A 394 -35.42 -14.01 18.68
N SER A 395 -36.22 -13.55 19.65
CA SER A 395 -36.73 -14.43 20.71
C SER A 395 -37.87 -15.37 20.28
N SER A 396 -38.25 -15.37 19.01
CA SER A 396 -39.49 -16.00 18.54
C SER A 396 -39.44 -16.70 17.20
N VAL A 397 -38.40 -16.48 16.39
CA VAL A 397 -38.32 -17.19 15.13
C VAL A 397 -37.76 -18.58 15.46
N LYS A 398 -38.65 -19.58 15.48
CA LYS A 398 -38.28 -20.98 15.22
C LYS A 398 -37.69 -21.05 13.82
N ILE A 399 -36.48 -20.54 13.62
CA ILE A 399 -35.85 -20.58 12.31
C ILE A 399 -35.19 -21.94 12.18
N SER A 400 -35.90 -22.83 11.50
CA SER A 400 -35.30 -23.96 10.79
C SER A 400 -34.22 -23.53 9.78
N ASN A 401 -34.00 -22.21 9.59
CA ASN A 401 -32.98 -21.67 8.70
C ASN A 401 -32.60 -20.22 9.12
N PRO A 402 -31.59 -20.00 9.98
CA PRO A 402 -31.31 -18.71 10.60
C PRO A 402 -31.19 -17.60 9.55
N ARG A 403 -32.21 -16.76 9.50
CA ARG A 403 -32.31 -15.61 8.58
C ARG A 403 -31.42 -14.45 9.03
N TRP A 404 -30.21 -14.73 9.51
CA TRP A 404 -29.15 -13.79 9.90
C TRP A 404 -28.77 -12.81 8.77
N ASN A 405 -29.05 -13.19 7.53
CA ASN A 405 -28.56 -12.52 6.34
C ASN A 405 -29.57 -11.50 5.77
N GLY A 406 -29.54 -10.22 6.16
CA GLY A 406 -30.33 -9.16 5.49
C GLY A 406 -31.82 -9.13 5.82
N SER A 407 -32.21 -9.24 7.09
CA SER A 407 -33.52 -8.76 7.54
C SER A 407 -33.58 -7.23 7.56
N ASN A 408 -34.76 -6.62 7.52
CA ASN A 408 -34.91 -5.17 7.74
C ASN A 408 -34.74 -4.79 9.22
N HIS A 409 -33.73 -5.34 9.88
CA HIS A 409 -33.47 -5.17 11.30
C HIS A 409 -32.01 -5.44 11.61
N TYR A 410 -31.43 -4.69 12.54
CA TYR A 410 -30.06 -4.83 13.01
C TYR A 410 -30.00 -5.50 14.39
N TRP A 411 -29.51 -6.74 14.44
CA TRP A 411 -29.39 -7.51 15.69
C TRP A 411 -28.21 -7.07 16.54
N ARG A 412 -28.44 -7.07 17.85
CA ARG A 412 -27.44 -6.73 18.87
C ARG A 412 -27.54 -7.69 20.02
N THR A 413 -26.61 -8.62 20.05
CA THR A 413 -26.53 -9.63 21.10
C THR A 413 -25.10 -9.70 21.60
N PRO A 414 -24.89 -9.77 22.93
CA PRO A 414 -23.57 -10.11 23.42
C PRO A 414 -23.21 -11.54 22.98
N ILE A 415 -21.93 -11.79 22.76
CA ILE A 415 -21.41 -13.08 22.31
C ILE A 415 -21.00 -13.88 23.54
N LEU A 416 -21.42 -15.14 23.64
CA LEU A 416 -20.95 -16.02 24.71
C LEU A 416 -19.45 -16.29 24.48
N ALA A 417 -18.61 -15.75 25.36
CA ALA A 417 -17.15 -15.89 25.28
C ALA A 417 -16.66 -17.14 26.03
N LYS A 418 -17.32 -17.49 27.16
CA LYS A 418 -16.94 -18.63 27.98
C LYS A 418 -18.15 -19.21 28.70
N LEU A 419 -18.22 -20.55 28.77
CA LEU A 419 -19.12 -21.29 29.65
C LEU A 419 -18.27 -22.11 30.62
N THR A 420 -18.45 -21.89 31.92
CA THR A 420 -17.79 -22.68 32.97
C THR A 420 -18.86 -23.44 33.73
N LEU A 421 -18.75 -24.76 33.81
CA LEU A 421 -19.64 -25.60 34.60
C LEU A 421 -18.93 -25.99 35.88
N VAL A 422 -19.43 -25.54 37.02
CA VAL A 422 -18.91 -25.95 38.33
C VAL A 422 -19.79 -27.10 38.83
N TYR A 423 -19.14 -28.24 39.10
CA TYR A 423 -19.79 -29.43 39.64
C TYR A 423 -19.41 -29.56 41.11
N SER A 424 -20.41 -29.58 41.98
CA SER A 424 -20.19 -29.76 43.42
C SER A 424 -20.98 -30.95 43.90
N LEU A 425 -20.30 -31.90 44.55
CA LEU A 425 -20.93 -33.04 45.19
C LEU A 425 -21.08 -32.75 46.68
N LEU A 426 -22.29 -32.95 47.20
CA LEU A 426 -22.62 -32.77 48.60
C LEU A 426 -23.22 -34.06 49.14
N ALA A 427 -22.58 -34.65 50.16
CA ALA A 427 -23.14 -35.76 50.89
C ALA A 427 -23.97 -35.23 52.07
N ARG A 428 -25.28 -35.48 52.09
CA ARG A 428 -26.15 -35.16 53.21
C ARG A 428 -26.45 -36.44 54.00
N PRO A 429 -26.27 -36.48 55.33
CA PRO A 429 -26.60 -37.67 56.11
C PRO A 429 -28.09 -37.99 56.01
N ALA A 430 -28.38 -39.26 55.73
CA ALA A 430 -29.72 -39.85 55.67
C ALA A 430 -29.88 -40.90 56.79
N ALA A 431 -31.13 -41.25 57.12
CA ALA A 431 -31.42 -42.19 58.20
C ALA A 431 -30.74 -43.56 58.00
N GLY A 432 -30.23 -44.15 59.10
CA GLY A 432 -29.62 -45.49 59.07
C GLY A 432 -28.15 -45.55 58.64
N GLY A 433 -27.37 -44.48 58.85
CA GLY A 433 -25.92 -44.46 58.55
C GLY A 433 -25.58 -44.35 57.06
N LYS A 434 -26.56 -43.97 56.22
CA LYS A 434 -26.39 -43.73 54.78
C LYS A 434 -26.24 -42.24 54.49
N TYR A 435 -25.69 -41.89 53.33
CA TYR A 435 -25.59 -40.51 52.86
C TYR A 435 -26.27 -40.36 51.50
N ASP A 436 -27.08 -39.33 51.35
CA ASP A 436 -27.62 -38.89 50.06
C ASP A 436 -26.55 -38.08 49.33
N CYS A 437 -26.12 -38.55 48.16
CA CYS A 437 -25.21 -37.80 47.30
C CYS A 437 -26.01 -36.86 46.40
N LEU A 438 -25.90 -35.56 46.67
CA LEU A 438 -26.50 -34.50 45.87
C LEU A 438 -25.44 -33.90 44.95
N GLN A 439 -25.72 -33.87 43.65
CA GLN A 439 -24.87 -33.21 42.67
C GLN A 439 -25.47 -31.85 42.30
N TYR A 440 -24.73 -30.79 42.58
CA TYR A 440 -25.04 -29.42 42.21
C TYR A 440 -24.30 -29.05 40.93
N TYR A 441 -25.05 -28.48 39.98
CA TYR A 441 -24.52 -27.94 38.74
C TYR A 441 -24.68 -26.43 38.78
N SER A 442 -23.57 -25.69 38.75
CA SER A 442 -23.57 -24.23 38.72
C SER A 442 -22.93 -23.73 37.42
N PRO A 443 -23.74 -23.46 36.38
CA PRO A 443 -23.22 -22.90 35.13
C PRO A 443 -22.94 -21.41 35.27
N VAL A 444 -21.74 -20.99 34.87
CA VAL A 444 -21.30 -19.60 34.78
C VAL A 444 -21.11 -19.24 33.31
N PHE A 445 -21.93 -18.31 32.82
CA PHE A 445 -21.86 -17.80 31.45
C PHE A 445 -21.14 -16.45 31.44
N THR A 446 -20.07 -16.34 30.66
CA THR A 446 -19.35 -15.09 30.43
C THR A 446 -19.67 -14.58 29.03
N PHE A 447 -20.20 -13.36 28.96
CA PHE A 447 -20.59 -12.71 27.72
C PHE A 447 -19.63 -11.57 27.38
N TRP A 448 -19.23 -11.47 26.12
CA TRP A 448 -18.49 -10.35 25.56
C TRP A 448 -19.45 -9.42 24.81
N ASN A 449 -19.33 -8.12 25.07
CA ASN A 449 -20.03 -7.09 24.33
C ASN A 449 -19.13 -6.57 23.20
N PRO A 450 -19.38 -6.92 21.92
CA PRO A 450 -18.59 -6.43 20.80
C PRO A 450 -18.91 -4.97 20.41
N TYR A 451 -19.91 -4.35 21.05
CA TYR A 451 -20.35 -2.99 20.72
C TYR A 451 -19.71 -1.97 21.64
N ASN A 452 -19.27 -0.82 21.08
CA ASN A 452 -18.71 0.31 21.84
C ASN A 452 -19.76 1.09 22.68
N THR A 453 -20.92 0.48 22.97
CA THR A 453 -22.00 1.09 23.76
C THR A 453 -22.55 0.08 24.75
N GLN A 454 -23.15 0.57 25.84
CA GLN A 454 -23.72 -0.31 26.86
C GLN A 454 -24.96 -1.02 26.32
N LEU A 455 -24.96 -2.35 26.29
CA LEU A 455 -26.16 -3.13 25.98
C LEU A 455 -27.05 -3.27 27.22
N THR A 456 -28.31 -2.85 27.10
CA THR A 456 -29.32 -3.02 28.15
C THR A 456 -30.13 -4.28 27.88
N LEU A 457 -30.08 -5.22 28.82
CA LEU A 457 -30.77 -6.50 28.76
C LEU A 457 -31.94 -6.48 29.76
N PRO A 458 -33.20 -6.62 29.30
CA PRO A 458 -34.33 -6.78 30.20
C PRO A 458 -34.19 -8.08 31.02
N SER A 459 -34.62 -8.05 32.28
CA SER A 459 -34.57 -9.21 33.17
C SER A 459 -35.33 -10.40 32.57
N GLY A 460 -34.74 -11.60 32.63
CA GLY A 460 -35.36 -12.85 32.17
C GLY A 460 -35.34 -13.11 30.66
N GLN A 461 -34.78 -12.21 29.83
CA GLN A 461 -34.77 -12.35 28.36
C GLN A 461 -33.51 -12.99 27.76
N LEU A 462 -32.47 -13.23 28.56
CA LEU A 462 -31.34 -14.08 28.18
C LEU A 462 -31.74 -15.55 28.30
N SER A 463 -32.63 -16.01 27.41
CA SER A 463 -33.03 -17.40 27.38
C SER A 463 -31.96 -18.24 26.68
N SER A 464 -31.13 -18.93 27.44
CA SER A 464 -30.51 -20.15 26.95
C SER A 464 -31.63 -21.18 26.78
N PRO A 465 -31.82 -21.79 25.60
CA PRO A 465 -32.75 -22.92 25.44
C PRO A 465 -32.15 -24.19 26.07
N ALA A 466 -31.59 -24.10 27.28
CA ALA A 466 -31.39 -25.26 28.12
C ALA A 466 -32.73 -25.55 28.81
N ARG A 467 -33.66 -26.19 28.09
CA ARG A 467 -34.66 -27.03 28.75
C ARG A 467 -33.90 -28.15 29.44
N HIS A 468 -33.41 -27.91 30.65
CA HIS A 468 -33.25 -29.00 31.60
C HIS A 468 -34.67 -29.37 32.06
N THR A 469 -35.31 -30.25 31.28
CA THR A 469 -36.40 -31.09 31.78
C THR A 469 -35.80 -31.94 32.91
N GLY A 470 -35.86 -31.44 34.14
CA GLY A 470 -35.22 -32.10 35.27
C GLY A 470 -35.28 -31.32 36.58
N CYS A 471 -36.37 -30.62 36.85
CA CYS A 471 -36.72 -30.16 38.20
C CYS A 471 -38.21 -30.44 38.42
N GLY A 472 -38.57 -31.72 38.35
CA GLY A 472 -39.75 -32.22 39.05
C GLY A 472 -39.36 -32.57 40.50
N PRO A 473 -40.30 -32.57 41.46
CA PRO A 473 -40.03 -33.04 42.81
C PRO A 473 -39.46 -34.47 42.76
N PRO A 474 -38.55 -34.84 43.67
CA PRO A 474 -37.83 -36.11 43.60
C PRO A 474 -38.83 -37.27 43.67
N THR A 475 -38.98 -38.00 42.56
CA THR A 475 -39.60 -39.32 42.57
C THR A 475 -38.63 -40.25 43.30
N ARG A 476 -39.04 -40.73 44.47
CA ARG A 476 -38.40 -41.85 45.15
C ARG A 476 -38.40 -43.04 44.20
N SER A 477 -37.23 -43.42 43.69
CA SER A 477 -37.03 -44.75 43.12
C SER A 477 -36.72 -45.70 44.27
N SER A 478 -37.65 -46.61 44.52
CA SER A 478 -37.42 -47.78 45.37
C SER A 478 -36.69 -48.83 44.55
N THR A 479 -35.48 -49.16 44.97
CA THR A 479 -34.95 -50.53 44.90
C THR A 479 -34.92 -51.08 46.31
#